data_AF-A0A352N9E7-F1
#
_entry.id   AF-A0A352N9E7-F1
#
_cell.length_a   1.000
_cell.length_b   1.000
_cell.length_c   1.000
_cell.angle_alpha   90.00
_cell.angle_beta   90.00
_cell.angle_gamma   90.00
#
_symmetry.space_group_name_H-M   'P 1'
#
loop_
_entity.id
_entity.type
_entity.pdbx_description
1 polymer ?
#
loop_
_entity_poly.entity_id
_entity_poly.type
_entity_poly.pdbx_seq_one_letter_code
_entity_poly.pdbx_strand_id
1 'polypeptide(L)'
;MKFNDFGMIKAQAEAGDPMFGGNYSGALTERERHLIGIAVAVTKGCPECTAKRLAKANQAKIDEAVIKEAINLAAGINSGFVITAAVKGSELNR
;
A
#
# COMPACT_ATOMS: atom_id res chain seq x y z
N MET A 1 -26.08 -0.80 -9.53
CA MET A 1 -24.83 -0.62 -10.31
C MET A 1 -23.95 -1.82 -10.06
N LYS A 2 -23.55 -2.56 -11.10
CA LYS A 2 -22.69 -3.73 -10.93
C LYS A 2 -21.24 -3.26 -10.97
N PHE A 3 -20.41 -3.81 -10.09
CA PHE A 3 -18.98 -3.44 -9.96
C PHE A 3 -18.20 -3.58 -11.29
N ASN A 4 -18.75 -4.34 -12.24
CA ASN A 4 -18.17 -4.63 -13.56
C ASN A 4 -18.41 -3.55 -14.62
N ASP A 5 -19.20 -2.51 -14.33
CA ASP A 5 -19.53 -1.44 -15.29
C ASP A 5 -18.48 -0.32 -15.33
N PHE A 6 -17.51 -0.33 -14.39
CA PHE A 6 -16.33 0.52 -14.46
C PHE A 6 -15.33 -0.13 -15.42
N GLY A 7 -15.18 0.42 -16.63
CA GLY A 7 -14.33 -0.07 -17.74
C GLY A 7 -12.82 -0.19 -17.46
N MET A 8 -12.41 -0.26 -16.19
CA MET A 8 -11.03 -0.44 -15.75
C MET A 8 -10.63 -1.91 -15.59
N ILE A 9 -11.57 -2.87 -15.65
CA ILE A 9 -11.27 -4.29 -15.38
C ILE A 9 -10.72 -5.06 -16.59
N LYS A 10 -11.07 -4.70 -17.83
CA LYS A 10 -10.57 -5.45 -19.00
C LYS A 10 -9.06 -5.29 -19.25
N ALA A 11 -8.48 -4.15 -18.86
CA ALA A 11 -7.02 -3.98 -18.87
C ALA A 11 -6.30 -4.82 -17.78
N GLN A 12 -7.02 -5.27 -16.75
CA GLN A 12 -6.46 -5.99 -15.60
C GLN A 12 -6.39 -7.52 -15.80
N ALA A 13 -7.16 -8.05 -16.76
CA ALA A 13 -7.23 -9.49 -17.02
C ALA A 13 -6.03 -10.03 -17.81
N GLU A 14 -5.36 -9.20 -18.62
CA GLU A 14 -4.30 -9.63 -19.54
C GLU A 14 -2.89 -9.54 -18.93
N ALA A 15 -2.80 -9.20 -17.64
CA ALA A 15 -1.61 -8.59 -17.09
C ALA A 15 -1.05 -9.33 -15.84
N GLY A 16 -1.83 -10.09 -15.06
CA GLY A 16 -1.31 -11.05 -14.07
C GLY A 16 -1.20 -10.57 -12.60
N ASP A 17 -1.42 -11.52 -11.69
CA ASP A 17 -1.72 -11.45 -10.24
C ASP A 17 -3.15 -10.96 -9.87
N PRO A 18 -4.09 -11.84 -9.47
CA PRO A 18 -5.50 -11.50 -9.21
C PRO A 18 -5.76 -10.57 -8.01
N MET A 19 -4.72 -10.12 -7.32
CA MET A 19 -4.80 -9.12 -6.25
C MET A 19 -4.22 -7.75 -6.66
N PHE A 20 -3.49 -7.68 -7.78
CA PHE A 20 -2.96 -6.47 -8.44
C PHE A 20 -2.99 -6.59 -9.98
N GLY A 21 -4.02 -7.24 -10.55
CA GLY A 21 -4.03 -7.81 -11.92
C GLY A 21 -3.44 -6.91 -12.99
N GLY A 22 -2.14 -7.08 -13.28
CA GLY A 22 -1.32 -6.04 -13.89
C GLY A 22 0.14 -6.43 -14.09
N ASN A 23 0.53 -6.74 -15.34
CA ASN A 23 1.86 -6.59 -15.91
C ASN A 23 2.02 -5.09 -16.04
N TYR A 24 2.37 -4.45 -14.93
CA TYR A 24 2.70 -3.04 -14.93
C TYR A 24 3.98 -2.85 -15.74
N SER A 25 3.84 -2.13 -16.84
CA SER A 25 4.93 -1.67 -17.68
C SER A 25 5.93 -0.83 -16.88
N GLY A 26 7.10 -1.41 -16.64
CA GLY A 26 8.42 -0.76 -16.66
C GLY A 26 8.87 0.12 -15.48
N ALA A 27 7.99 0.78 -14.73
CA ALA A 27 8.44 1.84 -13.81
C ALA A 27 8.89 1.34 -12.42
N LEU A 28 8.30 0.25 -11.92
CA LEU A 28 8.58 -0.29 -10.58
C LEU A 28 8.91 -1.76 -10.67
N THR A 29 9.91 -2.18 -9.90
CA THR A 29 10.25 -3.58 -9.65
C THR A 29 9.17 -4.27 -8.81
N GLU A 30 9.15 -5.61 -8.84
CA GLU A 30 8.25 -6.42 -8.00
C GLU A 30 8.43 -6.14 -6.51
N ARG A 31 9.69 -6.02 -6.07
CA ARG A 31 10.05 -5.66 -4.69
C ARG A 31 9.40 -4.35 -4.27
N GLU A 32 9.53 -3.29 -5.08
CA GLU A 32 8.97 -1.99 -4.76
C GLU A 32 7.44 -2.03 -4.63
N ARG A 33 6.76 -2.77 -5.52
CA ARG A 33 5.29 -2.92 -5.45
C ARG A 33 4.83 -3.58 -4.16
N HIS A 34 5.52 -4.62 -3.70
CA HIS A 34 5.18 -5.27 -2.43
C HIS A 34 5.37 -4.31 -1.24
N LEU A 35 6.49 -3.59 -1.19
CA LEU A 35 6.80 -2.66 -0.09
C LEU A 35 5.80 -1.50 -0.03
N ILE A 36 5.49 -0.88 -1.18
CA ILE A 36 4.46 0.17 -1.26
C ILE A 36 3.10 -0.39 -0.82
N GLY A 37 2.77 -1.60 -1.27
CA GLY A 37 1.54 -2.28 -0.89
C GLY A 37 1.38 -2.52 0.60
N ILE A 38 2.46 -2.95 1.26
CA ILE A 38 2.53 -3.12 2.72
C ILE A 38 2.35 -1.77 3.40
N ALA A 39 3.10 -0.74 2.99
CA ALA A 39 3.02 0.61 3.56
C ALA A 39 1.58 1.17 3.52
N VAL A 40 0.87 1.00 2.40
CA VAL A 40 -0.55 1.41 2.28
C VAL A 40 -1.45 0.63 3.23
N ALA A 41 -1.27 -0.70 3.31
CA ALA A 41 -2.11 -1.55 4.15
C ALA A 41 -1.98 -1.20 5.64
N VAL A 42 -0.74 -0.99 6.13
CA VAL A 42 -0.50 -0.62 7.52
C VAL A 42 -0.95 0.80 7.83
N THR A 43 -0.81 1.74 6.89
CA THR A 43 -1.32 3.12 7.06
C THR A 43 -2.83 3.15 7.23
N LYS A 44 -3.56 2.27 6.54
CA LYS A 44 -5.02 2.14 6.68
C LYS A 44 -5.46 1.35 7.91
N GLY A 45 -4.54 0.65 8.57
CA GLY A 45 -4.86 -0.20 9.72
C GLY A 45 -5.76 -1.39 9.39
N CYS A 46 -5.78 -1.89 8.15
CA CYS A 46 -6.57 -3.07 7.75
C CYS A 46 -5.81 -4.37 8.06
N PRO A 47 -6.20 -5.19 9.04
CA PRO A 47 -5.44 -6.37 9.43
C PRO A 47 -5.39 -7.45 8.34
N GLU A 48 -6.53 -7.73 7.70
CA GLU A 48 -6.59 -8.71 6.62
C GLU A 48 -5.76 -8.29 5.39
N CYS A 49 -5.85 -7.01 5.02
CA CYS A 49 -5.09 -6.45 3.91
C CYS A 49 -3.58 -6.56 4.21
N THR A 50 -3.18 -6.23 5.43
CA THR A 50 -1.79 -6.34 5.91
C THR A 50 -1.30 -7.77 5.84
N ALA A 51 -2.07 -8.73 6.37
CA ALA A 51 -1.73 -10.15 6.36
C ALA A 51 -1.53 -10.68 4.92
N LYS A 52 -2.44 -10.36 4.00
CA LYS A 52 -2.33 -10.78 2.59
C LYS A 52 -1.11 -10.16 1.90
N ARG A 53 -0.76 -8.90 2.21
CA ARG A 53 0.42 -8.22 1.66
C ARG A 53 1.73 -8.81 2.19
N LEU A 54 1.80 -9.09 3.48
CA LEU A 54 2.96 -9.73 4.11
C LEU A 54 3.17 -11.14 3.54
N ALA A 55 2.11 -11.94 3.39
CA ALA A 55 2.20 -13.27 2.80
C ALA A 55 2.80 -13.25 1.38
N LYS A 56 2.38 -12.28 0.55
CA LYS A 56 2.91 -12.10 -0.81
C LYS A 56 4.36 -11.64 -0.83
N ALA A 57 4.75 -10.70 0.04
CA ALA A 57 6.14 -10.26 0.14
C ALA A 57 7.07 -11.38 0.60
N ASN A 58 6.60 -12.24 1.51
CA ASN A 58 7.32 -13.43 1.95
C ASN A 58 7.47 -14.46 0.81
N GLN A 59 6.43 -14.67 0.01
CA GLN A 59 6.50 -15.53 -1.19
C GLN A 59 7.50 -14.99 -2.23
N ALA A 60 7.57 -13.67 -2.38
CA ALA A 60 8.56 -12.97 -3.20
C ALA A 60 9.97 -12.92 -2.55
N LYS A 61 10.16 -13.58 -1.40
CA LYS A 61 11.45 -13.67 -0.66
C LYS A 61 12.07 -12.30 -0.34
N ILE A 62 11.24 -11.30 -0.07
CA ILE A 62 11.70 -10.00 0.40
C ILE A 62 12.18 -10.15 1.85
N ASP A 63 13.36 -9.60 2.15
CA ASP A 63 13.96 -9.63 3.47
C ASP A 63 13.03 -9.00 4.53
N GLU A 64 12.89 -9.66 5.69
CA GLU A 64 12.05 -9.22 6.79
C GLU A 64 12.50 -7.85 7.34
N ALA A 65 13.79 -7.57 7.39
CA ALA A 65 14.32 -6.27 7.81
C ALA A 65 13.86 -5.16 6.86
N VAL A 66 13.86 -5.42 5.55
CA VAL A 66 13.36 -4.46 4.56
C VAL A 66 11.85 -4.22 4.73
N ILE A 67 11.08 -5.27 5.01
CA ILE A 67 9.65 -5.13 5.30
C ILE A 67 9.42 -4.28 6.54
N LYS A 68 10.19 -4.53 7.62
CA LYS A 68 10.13 -3.74 8.86
C LYS A 68 10.48 -2.27 8.62
N GLU A 69 11.50 -1.98 7.81
CA GLU A 69 11.84 -0.59 7.45
C GLU A 69 10.71 0.11 6.68
N ALA A 70 10.02 -0.58 5.78
CA ALA A 70 8.85 -0.01 5.11
C ALA A 70 7.69 0.28 6.07
N ILE A 71 7.49 -0.57 7.09
CA ILE A 71 6.50 -0.35 8.15
C ILE A 71 6.89 0.84 9.04
N ASN A 72 8.16 0.92 9.45
CA ASN A 72 8.68 2.03 10.25
C ASN A 72 8.53 3.36 9.52
N LEU A 73 8.85 3.40 8.21
CA LEU A 73 8.64 4.56 7.36
C LEU A 73 7.16 4.97 7.33
N ALA A 74 6.24 4.03 7.11
CA ALA A 74 4.81 4.31 7.09
C ALA A 74 4.30 4.86 8.42
N ALA A 75 4.77 4.30 9.54
CA ALA A 75 4.44 4.78 10.89
C ALA A 75 4.93 6.21 11.12
N GLY A 76 6.16 6.52 10.71
CA GLY A 76 6.74 7.87 10.82
C GLY A 76 6.00 8.92 9.98
N ILE A 77 5.61 8.58 8.74
CA ILE A 77 4.82 9.49 7.89
C ILE A 77 3.44 9.75 8.53
N ASN A 78 2.79 8.69 9.03
CA ASN A 78 1.47 8.80 9.62
C ASN A 78 1.47 9.64 10.91
N SER A 79 2.49 9.48 11.77
CA SER A 79 2.64 10.32 12.96
C SER A 79 2.92 11.80 12.61
N GLY A 80 3.73 12.06 11.58
CA GLY A 80 3.97 13.40 11.07
C GLY A 80 2.70 14.10 10.55
N PHE A 81 1.82 13.35 9.89
CA PHE A 81 0.50 13.86 9.49
C PHE A 81 -0.36 14.26 10.69
N VAL A 82 -0.40 13.43 11.74
CA VAL A 82 -1.15 13.73 12.98
C VAL A 82 -0.66 15.03 13.62
N ILE A 83 0.65 15.23 13.72
CA ILE A 83 1.24 16.47 14.26
C ILE A 83 0.83 17.68 13.41
N THR A 84 0.98 17.58 12.09
CA THR A 84 0.64 18.67 11.17
C THR A 84 -0.84 19.04 11.26
N ALA A 85 -1.73 18.05 11.32
CA ALA A 85 -3.15 18.26 11.48
C ALA A 85 -3.49 18.97 12.80
N ALA A 86 -2.85 18.55 13.90
CA ALA A 86 -3.05 19.17 15.22
C ALA A 86 -2.56 20.63 15.25
N VAL A 87 -1.37 20.92 14.72
CA VAL A 87 -0.83 22.29 14.66
C VAL A 87 -1.76 23.20 13.85
N LYS A 88 -2.12 22.80 12.62
CA LYS A 88 -3.05 23.58 11.80
C LYS A 88 -4.42 23.74 12.47
N GLY A 89 -4.94 22.70 13.10
CA GLY A 89 -6.19 22.76 13.85
C GLY A 89 -6.13 23.75 15.04
N SER A 90 -4.98 23.84 15.71
CA SER A 90 -4.78 24.79 16.82
C SER A 90 -4.78 26.25 16.36
N GLU A 91 -4.35 26.52 15.12
CA GLU A 91 -4.34 27.85 14.53
C GLU A 91 -5.74 28.34 14.13
N LEU A 92 -6.66 27.42 13.78
CA LEU A 92 -8.04 27.76 13.41
C LEU A 92 -8.90 28.22 14.60
N ASN A 93 -8.45 27.96 15.84
CA ASN A 93 -9.17 28.30 17.07
C ASN A 93 -8.54 29.49 17.83
N ARG A 94 -7.57 30.19 17.22
CA ARG A 94 -6.99 31.43 17.73
C ARG A 94 -7.62 32.63 17.02
#